data_AF-A0A2V9JNZ9-F1
#
_entry.id   AF-A0A2V9JNZ9-F1
#
_cell.length_a   1.000
_cell.length_b   1.000
_cell.length_c   1.000
_cell.angle_alpha   90.00
_cell.angle_beta   90.00
_cell.angle_gamma   90.00
#
_symmetry.space_group_name_H-M   'P 1'
#
loop_
_entity.id
_entity.type
_entity.pdbx_description
1 polymer ?
#
loop_
_entity_poly.entity_id
_entity_poly.type
_entity_poly.pdbx_seq_one_letter_code
_entity_poly.pdbx_strand_id
1 'polypeptide(L)'
;GRTDTRDEAGGGSSRGTRYLSASPELLRGNAAGKLAAGVDGIEQFNFYVTDQVRVAGQHARYDALRGLADLDSLRGKPKHYTLGTPSGRGTAFWDIPEQLPARVAPGERRAFRLQMCAEPTSRRLKLVAQVVTARTPVPPPVGVSLNGAWPVFERRESSELLFPAGPYSHHVPEHLAFDYQLDPAGLHDGWNEVLLVHGGEPAETVDVVALELAVKPR
;
A
#
# COMPACT_ATOMS: atom_id res chain seq x y z
N GLY A 1 16.21 -26.13 39.30
CA GLY A 1 14.94 -26.05 38.56
C GLY A 1 14.29 -24.73 38.88
N ARG A 2 14.22 -23.82 37.92
CA ARG A 2 13.47 -22.58 38.07
C ARG A 2 12.32 -22.67 37.07
N THR A 3 11.12 -22.70 37.62
CA THR A 3 9.85 -22.90 36.95
C THR A 3 9.61 -21.81 35.92
N ASP A 4 9.38 -22.24 34.68
CA ASP A 4 8.84 -21.48 33.56
C ASP A 4 7.41 -21.05 33.93
N THR A 5 7.21 -19.81 34.34
CA THR A 5 5.89 -19.17 34.32
C THR A 5 5.72 -18.59 32.92
N ARG A 6 5.21 -19.42 32.00
CA ARG A 6 4.60 -18.91 30.77
C ARG A 6 3.32 -18.21 31.19
N ASP A 7 3.40 -16.89 31.33
CA ASP A 7 2.22 -16.06 31.23
C ASP A 7 1.69 -16.21 29.80
N GLU A 8 0.57 -16.91 29.66
CA GLU A 8 -0.32 -16.81 28.51
C GLU A 8 -0.86 -15.39 28.45
N ALA A 9 -0.03 -14.46 27.96
CA ALA A 9 -0.45 -13.09 27.70
C ALA A 9 -1.29 -13.08 26.42
N GLY A 10 -2.57 -12.72 26.57
CA GLY A 10 -3.51 -12.51 25.48
C GLY A 10 -2.93 -11.64 24.35
N GLY A 11 -3.39 -11.92 23.13
CA GLY A 11 -2.86 -11.33 21.89
C GLY A 11 -2.83 -9.81 21.90
N GLY A 12 -1.69 -9.24 22.29
CA GLY A 12 -1.41 -7.81 22.16
C GLY A 12 -1.13 -7.44 20.71
N SER A 13 -1.59 -6.26 20.28
CA SER A 13 -1.27 -5.71 18.96
C SER A 13 0.25 -5.50 18.84
N SER A 14 0.87 -6.08 17.83
CA SER A 14 2.30 -5.90 17.58
C SER A 14 2.57 -4.52 16.95
N ARG A 15 3.49 -3.75 17.52
CA ARG A 15 3.99 -2.48 16.95
C ARG A 15 5.40 -2.69 16.38
N GLY A 16 5.74 -2.01 15.30
CA GLY A 16 7.10 -2.07 14.74
C GLY A 16 7.18 -1.74 13.25
N THR A 17 8.35 -2.01 12.68
CA THR A 17 8.58 -1.82 11.24
C THR A 17 8.00 -2.99 10.45
N ARG A 18 7.08 -2.69 9.53
CA ARG A 18 6.47 -3.67 8.63
C ARG A 18 7.47 -4.05 7.52
N TYR A 19 8.01 -5.26 7.58
CA TYR A 19 8.88 -5.80 6.52
C TYR A 19 8.05 -6.26 5.33
N LEU A 20 7.56 -5.29 4.56
CA LEU A 20 6.71 -5.50 3.39
C LEU A 20 7.34 -6.41 2.33
N SER A 21 8.67 -6.46 2.25
CA SER A 21 9.39 -7.33 1.31
C SER A 21 9.09 -8.81 1.48
N ALA A 22 8.52 -9.24 2.61
CA ALA A 22 8.05 -10.61 2.80
C ALA A 22 6.56 -10.83 2.47
N SER A 23 5.83 -9.80 2.02
CA SER A 23 4.48 -9.96 1.46
C SER A 23 4.57 -10.44 0.00
N PRO A 24 3.99 -11.59 -0.36
CA PRO A 24 3.88 -12.03 -1.75
C PRO A 24 3.20 -11.00 -2.66
N GLU A 25 2.19 -10.29 -2.14
CA GLU A 25 1.42 -9.31 -2.88
C GLU A 25 2.24 -8.06 -3.18
N LEU A 26 3.08 -7.62 -2.24
CA LEU A 26 3.99 -6.50 -2.49
C LEU A 26 5.09 -6.89 -3.48
N LEU A 27 5.64 -8.10 -3.38
CA LEU A 27 6.62 -8.60 -4.36
C LEU A 27 6.04 -8.60 -5.78
N ARG A 28 4.82 -9.14 -5.93
CA ARG A 28 4.11 -9.16 -7.22
C ARG A 28 3.78 -7.75 -7.71
N GLY A 29 3.31 -6.86 -6.84
CA GLY A 29 2.98 -5.48 -7.19
C GLY A 29 4.21 -4.70 -7.65
N ASN A 30 5.31 -4.80 -6.89
CA ASN A 30 6.57 -4.15 -7.24
C ASN A 30 7.14 -4.66 -8.57
N ALA A 31 7.15 -5.98 -8.76
CA ALA A 31 7.62 -6.60 -10.00
C ALA A 31 6.73 -6.21 -11.20
N ALA A 32 5.41 -6.31 -11.06
CA ALA A 32 4.48 -5.99 -12.13
C ALA A 32 4.56 -4.51 -12.54
N GLY A 33 4.66 -3.59 -11.57
CA GLY A 33 4.81 -2.17 -11.85
C GLY A 33 6.09 -1.87 -12.63
N LYS A 34 7.23 -2.42 -12.20
CA LYS A 34 8.52 -2.24 -12.90
C LYS A 34 8.51 -2.83 -14.30
N LEU A 35 8.03 -4.06 -14.46
CA LEU A 35 7.95 -4.71 -15.78
C LEU A 35 7.01 -3.95 -16.73
N ALA A 36 5.87 -3.47 -16.21
CA ALA A 36 4.95 -2.63 -16.98
C ALA A 36 5.55 -1.26 -17.36
N ALA A 37 6.54 -0.77 -16.59
CA ALA A 37 7.33 0.40 -16.94
C ALA A 37 8.49 0.10 -17.93
N GLY A 38 8.67 -1.16 -18.33
CA GLY A 38 9.60 -1.56 -19.39
C GLY A 38 11.00 -1.99 -18.94
N VAL A 39 11.19 -2.38 -17.67
CA VAL A 39 12.49 -2.95 -17.25
C VAL A 39 12.70 -4.36 -17.84
N ASP A 40 13.96 -4.72 -18.13
CA ASP A 40 14.30 -6.03 -18.70
C ASP A 40 14.26 -7.19 -17.69
N GLY A 41 14.23 -6.89 -16.38
CA GLY A 41 14.25 -7.93 -15.36
C GLY A 41 14.06 -7.40 -13.94
N ILE A 42 13.86 -8.34 -13.02
CA ILE A 42 13.68 -8.08 -11.59
C ILE A 42 14.82 -8.72 -10.81
N GLU A 43 15.67 -7.87 -10.23
CA GLU A 43 16.74 -8.27 -9.33
C GLU A 43 16.27 -8.19 -7.88
N GLN A 44 16.54 -9.23 -7.10
CA GLN A 44 16.19 -9.31 -5.69
C GLN A 44 17.42 -9.13 -4.82
N PHE A 45 17.45 -8.06 -4.02
CA PHE A 45 18.53 -7.78 -3.08
C PHE A 45 18.01 -7.79 -1.64
N ASN A 46 18.76 -8.38 -0.70
CA ASN A 46 18.38 -8.52 0.72
C ASN A 46 17.06 -9.28 1.00
N PHE A 47 16.55 -10.09 0.07
CA PHE A 47 15.27 -10.79 0.29
C PHE A 47 15.28 -11.74 1.51
N TYR A 48 16.38 -12.49 1.70
CA TYR A 48 16.55 -13.46 2.80
C TYR A 48 16.63 -12.83 4.20
N VAL A 49 16.81 -11.50 4.29
CA VAL A 49 16.85 -10.74 5.54
C VAL A 49 15.52 -10.85 6.30
N THR A 50 14.42 -11.25 5.65
CA THR A 50 13.13 -11.45 6.32
C THR A 50 13.01 -12.76 7.09
N ASP A 51 13.96 -13.70 6.96
CA ASP A 51 14.01 -14.93 7.78
C ASP A 51 14.69 -14.71 9.15
N GLN A 52 14.98 -13.46 9.49
CA GLN A 52 15.57 -13.11 10.78
C GLN A 52 14.63 -13.41 11.94
N VAL A 53 15.19 -14.00 12.99
CA VAL A 53 14.51 -14.32 14.27
C VAL A 53 13.95 -13.08 14.99
N ARG A 54 14.28 -11.86 14.54
CA ARG A 54 13.92 -10.60 15.23
C ARG A 54 12.43 -10.29 15.24
N VAL A 55 11.66 -10.75 14.25
CA VAL A 55 10.20 -10.52 14.20
C VAL A 55 9.48 -11.86 14.09
N ALA A 56 8.85 -12.28 15.19
CA ALA A 56 8.11 -13.53 15.22
C ALA A 56 6.98 -13.53 14.17
N GLY A 57 6.86 -14.63 13.42
CA GLY A 57 5.87 -14.80 12.35
C GLY A 57 6.22 -14.11 11.03
N GLN A 58 7.34 -13.37 10.95
CA GLN A 58 7.85 -12.85 9.70
C GLN A 58 8.75 -13.91 9.03
N HIS A 59 8.39 -14.33 7.82
CA HIS A 59 9.14 -15.32 7.05
C HIS A 59 9.26 -14.89 5.60
N ALA A 60 10.40 -15.19 4.97
CA ALA A 60 10.56 -15.03 3.53
C ALA A 60 9.63 -15.99 2.79
N ARG A 61 8.99 -15.48 1.73
CA ARG A 61 8.07 -16.25 0.87
C ARG A 61 8.76 -16.61 -0.43
N TYR A 62 9.61 -17.63 -0.39
CA TYR A 62 10.39 -18.07 -1.56
C TYR A 62 9.50 -18.53 -2.73
N ASP A 63 8.33 -19.07 -2.43
CA ASP A 63 7.31 -19.40 -3.43
C ASP A 63 6.87 -18.18 -4.26
N ALA A 64 6.85 -17.00 -3.63
CA ALA A 64 6.47 -15.76 -4.28
C ALA A 64 7.52 -15.22 -5.26
N LEU A 65 8.76 -15.74 -5.23
CA LEU A 65 9.80 -15.36 -6.20
C LEU A 65 9.53 -15.94 -7.60
N ARG A 66 8.78 -17.03 -7.68
CA ARG A 66 8.50 -17.71 -8.95
C ARG A 66 7.59 -16.85 -9.83
N GLY A 67 8.09 -16.52 -11.03
CA GLY A 67 7.34 -15.76 -12.03
C GLY A 67 7.37 -14.24 -11.82
N LEU A 68 8.19 -13.71 -10.91
CA LEU A 68 8.32 -12.25 -10.74
C LEU A 68 8.91 -11.56 -11.98
N ALA A 69 9.62 -12.26 -12.86
CA ALA A 69 10.17 -11.72 -14.09
C ALA A 69 9.20 -11.79 -15.29
N ASP A 70 7.98 -12.30 -15.11
CA ASP A 70 7.01 -12.49 -16.18
C ASP A 70 5.73 -11.69 -15.89
N LEU A 71 5.57 -10.57 -16.59
CA LEU A 71 4.45 -9.64 -16.42
C LEU A 71 3.10 -10.32 -16.65
N ASP A 72 2.99 -11.17 -17.67
CA ASP A 72 1.73 -11.84 -18.00
C ASP A 72 1.34 -12.83 -16.91
N SER A 73 2.31 -13.51 -16.31
CA SER A 73 2.05 -14.35 -15.14
C SER A 73 1.57 -13.56 -13.92
N LEU A 74 1.93 -12.27 -13.81
CA LEU A 74 1.56 -11.42 -12.67
C LEU A 74 0.16 -10.84 -12.81
N ARG A 75 -0.30 -10.61 -14.04
CA ARG A 75 -1.64 -10.06 -14.30
C ARG A 75 -2.75 -10.90 -13.67
N GLY A 76 -3.67 -10.20 -13.01
CA GLY A 76 -4.80 -10.77 -12.28
C GLY A 76 -4.44 -11.62 -11.05
N LYS A 77 -3.20 -11.58 -10.55
CA LYS A 77 -2.86 -12.04 -9.19
C LYS A 77 -3.09 -10.93 -8.16
N PRO A 78 -3.29 -11.26 -6.87
CA PRO A 78 -3.31 -10.25 -5.82
C PRO A 78 -1.98 -9.48 -5.78
N LYS A 79 -2.08 -8.15 -5.70
CA LYS A 79 -0.92 -7.24 -5.71
C LYS A 79 -1.14 -6.11 -4.72
N HIS A 80 -0.04 -5.69 -4.10
CA HIS A 80 0.04 -4.54 -3.20
C HIS A 80 1.01 -3.53 -3.79
N TYR A 81 0.54 -2.30 -3.97
CA TYR A 81 1.32 -1.18 -4.45
C TYR A 81 1.41 -0.13 -3.35
N THR A 82 2.62 0.33 -3.08
CA THR A 82 2.91 1.33 -2.05
C THR A 82 3.90 2.34 -2.60
N LEU A 83 3.82 3.58 -2.14
CA LEU A 83 4.86 4.57 -2.39
C LEU A 83 6.15 4.15 -1.68
N GLY A 84 7.29 4.32 -2.34
CA GLY A 84 8.60 4.10 -1.73
C GLY A 84 9.10 5.36 -1.06
N THR A 85 9.64 5.27 0.14
CA THR A 85 10.29 6.42 0.80
C THR A 85 11.65 6.69 0.16
N PRO A 86 12.01 7.95 -0.17
CA PRO A 86 13.36 8.26 -0.62
C PRO A 86 14.35 7.81 0.46
N SER A 87 15.30 6.95 0.07
CA SER A 87 16.41 6.58 0.95
C SER A 87 17.14 7.85 1.37
N GLY A 88 17.63 7.94 2.61
CA GLY A 88 18.26 9.15 3.18
C GLY A 88 19.55 9.66 2.51
N ARG A 89 19.80 9.29 1.26
CA ARG A 89 20.79 9.92 0.38
C ARG A 89 20.19 11.20 -0.20
N GLY A 90 21.00 12.24 -0.31
CA GLY A 90 20.56 13.52 -0.87
C GLY A 90 20.15 13.37 -2.33
N THR A 91 18.85 13.40 -2.60
CA THR A 91 18.28 13.58 -3.94
C THR A 91 17.97 15.06 -4.12
N ALA A 92 18.25 15.62 -5.29
CA ALA A 92 17.88 17.00 -5.57
C ALA A 92 16.36 17.18 -5.51
N PHE A 93 15.88 18.31 -5.00
CA PHE A 93 14.44 18.48 -4.71
C PHE A 93 13.54 18.37 -5.96
N TRP A 94 14.06 18.65 -7.16
CA TRP A 94 13.34 18.51 -8.42
C TRP A 94 13.25 17.05 -8.93
N ASP A 95 14.06 16.14 -8.37
CA ASP A 95 14.04 14.71 -8.70
C ASP A 95 13.28 13.88 -7.65
N ILE A 96 12.72 14.52 -6.62
CA ILE A 96 11.91 13.85 -5.59
C ILE A 96 10.45 13.83 -6.08
N PRO A 97 9.88 12.65 -6.38
CA PRO A 97 8.45 12.56 -6.71
C PRO A 97 7.59 12.98 -5.52
N GLU A 98 6.30 13.23 -5.72
CA GLU A 98 5.38 13.43 -4.59
C GLU A 98 5.40 12.21 -3.64
N GLN A 99 5.44 12.49 -2.34
CA GLN A 99 5.67 11.50 -1.28
C GLN A 99 4.75 11.74 -0.08
N LEU A 100 4.73 10.75 0.82
CA LEU A 100 4.01 10.80 2.08
C LEU A 100 4.98 10.93 3.27
N PRO A 101 4.55 11.53 4.40
CA PRO A 101 3.21 12.08 4.66
C PRO A 101 2.93 13.37 3.86
N ALA A 102 1.66 13.66 3.61
CA ALA A 102 1.22 14.84 2.87
C ALA A 102 0.01 15.50 3.52
N ARG A 103 -0.11 16.81 3.37
CA ARG A 103 -1.26 17.59 3.81
C ARG A 103 -2.16 17.94 2.63
N VAL A 104 -3.46 17.74 2.78
CA VAL A 104 -4.48 18.15 1.82
C VAL A 104 -5.41 19.15 2.51
N ALA A 105 -5.27 20.44 2.18
CA ALA A 105 -6.12 21.48 2.74
C ALA A 105 -7.47 21.58 2.00
N PRO A 106 -8.47 22.28 2.56
CA PRO A 106 -9.73 22.53 1.86
C PRO A 106 -9.54 23.16 0.48
N GLY A 107 -10.23 22.62 -0.51
CA GLY A 107 -10.10 23.06 -1.91
C GLY A 107 -8.82 22.60 -2.61
N GLU A 108 -7.90 21.92 -1.92
CA GLU A 108 -6.67 21.39 -2.50
C GLU A 108 -6.79 19.93 -2.95
N ARG A 109 -5.80 19.53 -3.75
CA ARG A 109 -5.57 18.15 -4.19
C ARG A 109 -4.08 17.80 -4.11
N ARG A 110 -3.77 16.51 -3.98
CA ARG A 110 -2.41 15.93 -4.05
C ARG A 110 -2.39 14.73 -4.98
N ALA A 111 -1.35 14.59 -5.80
CA ALA A 111 -1.30 13.63 -6.91
C ALA A 111 -0.11 12.67 -6.74
N PHE A 112 -0.41 11.42 -6.43
CA PHE A 112 0.61 10.40 -6.22
C PHE A 112 0.70 9.51 -7.44
N ARG A 113 1.92 9.24 -7.92
CA ARG A 113 2.14 8.38 -9.09
C ARG A 113 2.80 7.07 -8.68
N LEU A 114 2.25 5.97 -9.17
CA LEU A 114 2.77 4.62 -8.95
C LEU A 114 2.90 3.90 -10.28
N GLN A 115 3.98 3.13 -10.41
CA GLN A 115 4.09 2.18 -11.51
C GLN A 115 3.21 0.97 -11.21
N MET A 116 2.27 0.66 -12.09
CA MET A 116 1.34 -0.45 -11.98
C MET A 116 1.18 -1.13 -13.33
N CYS A 117 0.59 -2.32 -13.35
CA CYS A 117 0.19 -3.00 -14.58
C CYS A 117 -1.32 -2.90 -14.80
N ALA A 118 -1.74 -2.85 -16.06
CA ALA A 118 -3.13 -3.08 -16.45
C ALA A 118 -3.60 -4.45 -15.96
N GLU A 119 -4.85 -4.56 -15.54
CA GLU A 119 -5.43 -5.82 -15.08
C GLU A 119 -6.44 -6.37 -16.09
N PRO A 120 -6.55 -7.71 -16.21
CA PRO A 120 -7.52 -8.32 -17.10
C PRO A 120 -8.95 -8.06 -16.60
N THR A 121 -9.80 -7.49 -17.47
CA THR A 121 -11.22 -7.24 -17.19
C THR A 121 -12.06 -8.52 -17.13
N SER A 122 -11.57 -9.61 -17.70
CA SER A 122 -12.22 -10.93 -17.69
C SER A 122 -12.21 -11.61 -16.32
N ARG A 123 -11.41 -11.12 -15.36
CA ARG A 123 -11.36 -11.67 -14.01
C ARG A 123 -12.18 -10.85 -13.03
N ARG A 124 -12.75 -11.53 -12.03
CA ARG A 124 -13.45 -10.88 -10.92
C ARG A 124 -12.44 -10.25 -9.96
N LEU A 125 -11.87 -9.12 -10.37
CA LEU A 125 -10.93 -8.33 -9.58
C LEU A 125 -11.60 -7.07 -9.02
N LYS A 126 -11.08 -6.58 -7.90
CA LYS A 126 -11.36 -5.26 -7.34
C LYS A 126 -10.05 -4.53 -7.09
N LEU A 127 -10.07 -3.22 -7.30
CA LEU A 127 -9.02 -2.31 -6.90
C LEU A 127 -9.49 -1.58 -5.64
N VAL A 128 -8.68 -1.60 -4.59
CA VAL A 128 -8.94 -0.89 -3.35
C VAL A 128 -7.80 0.09 -3.12
N ALA A 129 -8.12 1.38 -2.98
CA ALA A 129 -7.18 2.36 -2.44
C ALA A 129 -7.47 2.52 -0.94
N GLN A 130 -6.45 2.35 -0.10
CA GLN A 130 -6.54 2.60 1.33
C GLN A 130 -5.81 3.91 1.63
N VAL A 131 -6.58 4.92 2.06
CA VAL A 131 -6.05 6.20 2.54
C VAL A 131 -5.97 6.12 4.06
N VAL A 132 -4.78 6.33 4.59
CA VAL A 132 -4.52 6.36 6.03
C VAL A 132 -4.23 7.79 6.44
N THR A 133 -4.94 8.30 7.43
CA THR A 133 -4.78 9.65 7.98
C THR A 133 -4.37 9.60 9.44
N ALA A 134 -3.81 10.70 9.94
CA ALA A 134 -3.80 10.94 11.38
C ALA A 134 -5.24 10.88 11.92
N ARG A 135 -5.41 10.35 13.14
CA ARG A 135 -6.72 10.29 13.77
C ARG A 135 -7.21 11.69 14.12
N THR A 136 -8.41 12.00 13.67
CA THR A 136 -9.16 13.22 13.99
C THR A 136 -10.50 12.84 14.64
N PRO A 137 -11.13 13.75 15.42
CA PRO A 137 -12.46 13.49 15.99
C PRO A 137 -13.55 13.28 14.95
N VAL A 138 -13.43 13.97 13.80
CA VAL A 138 -14.35 13.85 12.66
C VAL A 138 -13.56 13.30 11.46
N PRO A 139 -13.98 12.17 10.86
CA PRO A 139 -13.35 11.63 9.67
C PRO A 139 -13.29 12.67 8.53
N PRO A 140 -12.10 12.95 7.97
CA PRO A 140 -11.94 14.03 7.00
C PRO A 140 -12.64 13.72 5.67
N PRO A 141 -13.21 14.70 4.95
CA PRO A 141 -13.92 14.44 3.69
C PRO A 141 -12.94 14.28 2.51
N VAL A 142 -12.09 13.26 2.52
CA VAL A 142 -11.19 12.96 1.39
C VAL A 142 -11.89 12.10 0.34
N GLY A 143 -11.73 12.46 -0.92
CA GLY A 143 -12.10 11.66 -2.09
C GLY A 143 -10.86 11.15 -2.83
N VAL A 144 -11.01 10.02 -3.52
CA VAL A 144 -9.94 9.38 -4.29
C VAL A 144 -10.33 9.31 -5.76
N SER A 145 -9.43 9.72 -6.65
CA SER A 145 -9.55 9.57 -8.10
C SER A 145 -8.37 8.76 -8.64
N LEU A 146 -8.63 7.97 -9.68
CA LEU A 146 -7.62 7.20 -10.41
C LEU A 146 -7.59 7.67 -11.86
N ASN A 147 -6.42 8.05 -12.37
CA ASN A 147 -6.19 8.38 -13.77
C ASN A 147 -7.23 9.36 -14.36
N GLY A 148 -7.59 10.40 -13.60
CA GLY A 148 -8.52 11.44 -14.02
C GLY A 148 -10.01 11.05 -13.95
N ALA A 149 -10.35 9.87 -13.43
CA ALA A 149 -11.74 9.51 -13.14
C ALA A 149 -12.37 10.45 -12.09
N TRP A 150 -13.70 10.50 -12.02
CA TRP A 150 -14.37 11.32 -11.02
C TRP A 150 -14.02 10.85 -9.58
N PRO A 151 -13.78 11.76 -8.62
CA PRO A 151 -13.44 11.37 -7.26
C PRO A 151 -14.55 10.56 -6.57
N VAL A 152 -14.15 9.44 -5.97
CA VAL A 152 -15.00 8.60 -5.11
C VAL A 152 -14.83 9.06 -3.67
N PHE A 153 -15.93 9.49 -3.04
CA PHE A 153 -15.98 9.84 -1.61
C PHE A 153 -16.60 8.74 -0.74
N GLU A 154 -17.33 7.81 -1.36
CA GLU A 154 -17.83 6.61 -0.67
C GLU A 154 -16.65 5.73 -0.24
N ARG A 155 -16.66 5.35 1.04
CA ARG A 155 -15.55 4.64 1.66
C ARG A 155 -16.02 3.80 2.83
N ARG A 156 -15.20 2.83 3.19
CA ARG A 156 -15.38 2.01 4.39
C ARG A 156 -14.22 2.21 5.34
N GLU A 157 -14.49 2.55 6.59
CA GLU A 157 -13.45 2.56 7.63
C GLU A 157 -12.92 1.13 7.85
N SER A 158 -11.62 1.00 8.02
CA SER A 158 -10.95 -0.28 8.26
C SER A 158 -9.94 -0.14 9.39
N SER A 159 -9.91 -1.13 10.27
CA SER A 159 -8.80 -1.32 11.22
C SER A 159 -7.69 -2.20 10.62
N GLU A 160 -7.95 -2.90 9.52
CA GLU A 160 -7.03 -3.86 8.91
C GLU A 160 -6.15 -3.23 7.82
N LEU A 161 -4.92 -3.73 7.71
CA LEU A 161 -4.03 -3.46 6.58
C LEU A 161 -4.59 -4.10 5.31
N LEU A 162 -4.30 -3.52 4.14
CA LEU A 162 -4.67 -4.12 2.85
C LEU A 162 -4.17 -5.56 2.71
N PHE A 163 -2.94 -5.82 3.13
CA PHE A 163 -2.40 -7.17 3.27
C PHE A 163 -1.61 -7.26 4.58
N PRO A 164 -1.84 -8.30 5.40
CA PRO A 164 -0.98 -8.57 6.54
C PRO A 164 0.45 -8.84 6.12
N ALA A 165 1.41 -8.46 6.97
CA ALA A 165 2.82 -8.79 6.80
C ALA A 165 3.38 -9.27 8.14
N GLY A 166 3.64 -10.57 8.25
CA GLY A 166 4.04 -11.21 9.51
C GLY A 166 2.98 -10.97 10.61
N PRO A 167 3.36 -10.47 11.80
CA PRO A 167 2.43 -10.23 12.89
C PRO A 167 1.60 -8.94 12.74
N TYR A 168 1.86 -8.15 11.70
CA TYR A 168 1.20 -6.87 11.46
C TYR A 168 -0.01 -7.07 10.54
N SER A 169 -1.21 -6.92 11.09
CA SER A 169 -2.48 -7.06 10.36
C SER A 169 -3.40 -5.85 10.52
N HIS A 170 -3.13 -4.97 11.48
CA HIS A 170 -3.99 -3.83 11.82
C HIS A 170 -3.21 -2.52 11.84
N HIS A 171 -3.93 -1.41 11.63
CA HIS A 171 -3.43 -0.06 11.83
C HIS A 171 -3.25 0.25 13.32
N VAL A 172 -2.32 1.16 13.60
CA VAL A 172 -2.12 1.65 14.97
C VAL A 172 -3.27 2.61 15.37
N PRO A 173 -3.61 2.71 16.68
CA PRO A 173 -4.71 3.55 17.14
C PRO A 173 -4.58 5.03 16.79
N GLU A 174 -3.38 5.54 16.53
CA GLU A 174 -3.12 6.93 16.17
C GLU A 174 -3.60 7.28 14.75
N HIS A 175 -3.96 6.28 13.95
CA HIS A 175 -4.38 6.45 12.55
C HIS A 175 -5.83 6.01 12.32
N LEU A 176 -6.42 6.58 11.27
CA LEU A 176 -7.68 6.15 10.66
C LEU A 176 -7.37 5.64 9.26
N ALA A 177 -8.00 4.54 8.83
CA ALA A 177 -7.85 4.04 7.47
C ALA A 177 -9.20 3.90 6.78
N PHE A 178 -9.25 4.33 5.52
CA PHE A 178 -10.45 4.32 4.70
C PHE A 178 -10.18 3.59 3.39
N ASP A 179 -10.97 2.55 3.13
CA ASP A 179 -10.95 1.79 1.89
C ASP A 179 -11.91 2.42 0.88
N TYR A 180 -11.39 2.76 -0.30
CA TYR A 180 -12.15 3.23 -1.46
C TYR A 180 -12.12 2.15 -2.53
N GLN A 181 -13.29 1.77 -3.03
CA GLN A 181 -13.38 0.81 -4.13
C GLN A 181 -13.30 1.55 -5.46
N LEU A 182 -12.30 1.19 -6.27
CA LEU A 182 -12.03 1.74 -7.59
C LEU A 182 -12.22 0.68 -8.67
N ASP A 183 -12.37 1.10 -9.92
CA ASP A 183 -12.44 0.17 -11.05
C ASP A 183 -11.04 -0.26 -11.51
N PRO A 184 -10.68 -1.56 -11.41
CA PRO A 184 -9.40 -2.05 -11.94
C PRO A 184 -9.25 -1.84 -13.45
N ALA A 185 -10.34 -1.67 -14.22
CA ALA A 185 -10.27 -1.33 -15.64
C ALA A 185 -9.66 0.06 -15.90
N GLY A 186 -9.62 0.92 -14.89
CA GLY A 186 -8.94 2.22 -14.96
C GLY A 186 -7.42 2.12 -14.88
N LEU A 187 -6.84 0.95 -14.56
CA LEU A 187 -5.38 0.76 -14.53
C LEU A 187 -4.81 0.56 -15.94
N HIS A 188 -3.66 1.17 -16.18
CA HIS A 188 -2.88 0.93 -17.39
C HIS A 188 -1.44 0.56 -17.05
N ASP A 189 -0.69 0.07 -18.03
CA ASP A 189 0.73 -0.22 -17.84
C ASP A 189 1.53 1.08 -17.62
N GLY A 190 2.49 1.02 -16.69
CA GLY A 190 3.35 2.14 -16.34
C GLY A 190 2.74 3.04 -15.26
N TRP A 191 2.88 4.35 -15.43
CA TRP A 191 2.55 5.34 -14.41
C TRP A 191 1.05 5.59 -14.27
N ASN A 192 0.46 5.17 -13.16
CA ASN A 192 -0.91 5.50 -12.79
C ASN A 192 -0.91 6.61 -11.74
N GLU A 193 -1.81 7.57 -11.87
CA GLU A 193 -2.00 8.68 -10.94
C GLU A 193 -3.18 8.39 -10.01
N VAL A 194 -2.94 8.57 -8.71
CA VAL A 194 -3.95 8.53 -7.67
C VAL A 194 -4.03 9.92 -7.05
N LEU A 195 -5.17 10.56 -7.25
CA LEU A 195 -5.43 11.91 -6.78
C LEU A 195 -6.25 11.86 -5.50
N LEU A 196 -5.74 12.50 -4.45
CA LEU A 196 -6.50 12.78 -3.23
C LEU A 196 -7.08 14.20 -3.33
N VAL A 197 -8.38 14.33 -3.11
CA VAL A 197 -9.10 15.60 -3.20
C VAL A 197 -9.80 15.87 -1.87
N HIS A 198 -9.68 17.10 -1.37
CA HIS A 198 -10.47 17.52 -0.22
C HIS A 198 -11.91 17.85 -0.64
N GLY A 199 -12.90 17.31 0.06
CA GLY A 199 -14.33 17.45 -0.23
C GLY A 199 -14.96 18.80 0.11
N GLY A 200 -14.16 19.87 0.20
CA GLY A 200 -14.62 21.23 0.49
C GLY A 200 -14.78 21.60 1.97
N GLU A 201 -15.37 22.77 2.21
CA GLU A 201 -15.53 23.43 3.51
C GLU A 201 -16.94 23.18 4.11
N PRO A 202 -17.11 23.25 5.45
CA PRO A 202 -16.08 23.50 6.45
C PRO A 202 -15.38 22.21 6.91
N ALA A 203 -14.07 22.08 6.68
CA ALA A 203 -13.31 20.94 7.20
C ALA A 203 -11.83 21.26 7.39
N GLU A 204 -11.20 20.61 8.38
CA GLU A 204 -9.79 20.83 8.70
C GLU A 204 -8.87 20.19 7.65
N THR A 205 -7.64 20.72 7.54
CA THR A 205 -6.59 20.11 6.72
C THR A 205 -6.35 18.66 7.12
N VAL A 206 -6.22 17.80 6.11
CA VAL A 206 -6.09 16.36 6.30
C VAL A 206 -4.62 15.95 6.23
N ASP A 207 -4.12 15.36 7.32
CA ASP A 207 -2.79 14.79 7.38
C ASP A 207 -2.83 13.33 6.93
N VAL A 208 -2.44 13.08 5.67
CA VAL A 208 -2.36 11.76 5.06
C VAL A 208 -1.00 11.15 5.38
N VAL A 209 -1.00 10.00 6.05
CA VAL A 209 0.23 9.31 6.48
C VAL A 209 0.60 8.15 5.57
N ALA A 210 -0.38 7.51 4.91
CA ALA A 210 -0.14 6.45 3.93
C ALA A 210 -1.24 6.45 2.85
N LEU A 211 -0.84 6.01 1.65
CA LEU A 211 -1.71 5.69 0.52
C LEU A 211 -1.20 4.38 -0.05
N GLU A 212 -2.05 3.37 -0.04
CA GLU A 212 -1.71 2.04 -0.52
C GLU A 212 -2.80 1.54 -1.47
N LEU A 213 -2.42 0.76 -2.48
CA LEU A 213 -3.38 0.19 -3.43
C LEU A 213 -3.27 -1.32 -3.46
N ALA A 214 -4.42 -1.98 -3.52
CA ALA A 214 -4.50 -3.43 -3.61
C ALA A 214 -5.36 -3.86 -4.79
N VAL A 215 -4.82 -4.73 -5.63
CA VAL A 215 -5.61 -5.56 -6.54
C VAL A 215 -5.91 -6.86 -5.80
N LYS A 216 -7.19 -7.19 -5.67
CA LYS A 216 -7.68 -8.39 -4.97
C LYS A 216 -8.75 -9.11 -5.80
N PRO A 217 -8.94 -10.43 -5.59
CA PRO A 217 -10.16 -11.10 -6.02
C PRO A 217 -11.38 -10.41 -5.38
N ARG A 218 -12.51 -10.34 -6.11
CA ARG A 218 -13.77 -9.81 -5.59
C ARG A 218 -14.26 -10.63 -4.42
#